data_AF-A0A3C1SF65-F1
#
_entry.id   AF-A0A3C1SF65-F1
#
_cell.length_a   1.000
_cell.length_b   1.000
_cell.length_c   1.000
_cell.angle_alpha   90.00
_cell.angle_beta   90.00
_cell.angle_gamma   90.00
#
_symmetry.space_group_name_H-M   'P 1'
#
loop_
_entity.id
_entity.type
_entity.pdbx_description
1 polymer ?
#
loop_
_entity_poly.entity_id
_entity_poly.type
_entity_poly.pdbx_seq_one_letter_code
_entity_poly.pdbx_strand_id
1 'polypeptide(L)'
;MEQITEYYDYLLDTIRHSGWIVHKELSFRQIDDKEAYIRGELWLFGGLVLHIAEYVVIRKGKPDKDKYRYQLLDNLNNMIARWDNAPHHPEIPNYPYHKHLKNGKITSSSKLSISDVLDELDDVLKDLQNFYSDNLQKSES
;
A
#
# COMPACT_ATOMS: atom_id res chain seq x y z
N MET A 1 -18.55 -8.41 -5.56
CA MET A 1 -17.51 -9.43 -5.74
C MET A 1 -18.02 -10.72 -5.15
N GLU A 2 -18.14 -11.77 -5.95
CA GLU A 2 -18.61 -13.08 -5.47
C GLU A 2 -17.44 -14.04 -5.21
N GLN A 3 -16.36 -13.93 -5.98
CA GLN A 3 -15.13 -14.71 -5.80
C GLN A 3 -13.94 -13.85 -5.42
N ILE A 4 -13.03 -14.41 -4.62
CA ILE A 4 -11.83 -13.73 -4.16
C ILE A 4 -10.83 -13.44 -5.29
N THR A 5 -10.93 -14.18 -6.39
CA THR A 5 -10.21 -13.89 -7.64
C THR A 5 -10.63 -12.55 -8.25
N GLU A 6 -11.91 -12.17 -8.18
CA GLU A 6 -12.39 -10.86 -8.65
C GLU A 6 -11.75 -9.70 -7.84
N TYR A 7 -11.52 -9.92 -6.54
CA TYR A 7 -10.80 -8.95 -5.72
C TYR A 7 -9.33 -8.86 -6.14
N TYR A 8 -8.70 -10.00 -6.42
CA TYR A 8 -7.31 -10.03 -6.86
C TYR A 8 -7.13 -9.33 -8.21
N ASP A 9 -8.04 -9.54 -9.17
CA ASP A 9 -8.04 -8.84 -10.45
C ASP A 9 -8.22 -7.33 -10.27
N TYR A 10 -9.16 -6.92 -9.41
CA TYR A 10 -9.33 -5.51 -9.04
C TYR A 10 -8.04 -4.91 -8.46
N LEU A 11 -7.37 -5.62 -7.55
CA LEU A 11 -6.11 -5.17 -6.95
C LEU A 11 -5.00 -5.03 -8.01
N LEU A 12 -4.89 -5.99 -8.94
CA LEU A 12 -3.92 -5.92 -10.04
C LEU A 12 -4.21 -4.75 -10.97
N ASP A 13 -5.47 -4.46 -11.23
CA ASP A 13 -5.91 -3.30 -12.01
C ASP A 13 -5.60 -1.98 -11.29
N THR A 14 -5.89 -1.85 -10.00
CA THR A 14 -5.52 -0.67 -9.20
C THR A 14 -4.01 -0.40 -9.27
N ILE A 15 -3.19 -1.45 -9.09
CA ILE A 15 -1.72 -1.35 -9.18
C ILE A 15 -1.28 -0.91 -10.58
N ARG A 16 -1.93 -1.41 -11.64
CA ARG A 16 -1.60 -1.03 -13.03
C ARG A 16 -1.96 0.42 -13.32
N HIS A 17 -3.08 0.92 -12.80
CA HIS A 17 -3.57 2.26 -13.12
C HIS A 17 -2.90 3.39 -12.33
N SER A 18 -2.16 3.09 -11.25
CA SER A 18 -1.48 4.15 -10.48
C SER A 18 -0.37 4.84 -11.28
N GLY A 19 0.18 4.20 -12.32
CA GLY A 19 1.25 4.76 -13.16
C GLY A 19 2.63 4.86 -12.48
N TRP A 20 2.71 4.62 -11.17
CA TRP A 20 3.95 4.75 -10.40
C TRP A 20 4.73 3.46 -10.23
N ILE A 21 4.12 2.31 -10.49
CA ILE A 21 4.71 1.01 -10.23
C ILE A 21 5.64 0.62 -11.38
N VAL A 22 6.93 0.48 -11.06
CA VAL A 22 7.99 0.10 -11.99
C VAL A 22 8.14 -1.42 -12.06
N HIS A 23 8.00 -2.09 -10.91
CA HIS A 23 8.06 -3.55 -10.80
C HIS A 23 7.12 -4.03 -9.69
N LYS A 24 6.63 -5.26 -9.81
CA LYS A 24 5.79 -5.89 -8.79
C LYS A 24 6.13 -7.36 -8.62
N GLU A 25 6.15 -7.80 -7.38
CA GLU A 25 6.22 -9.21 -7.01
C GLU A 25 5.13 -9.50 -6.02
N LEU A 26 4.08 -10.17 -6.47
CA LEU A 26 2.92 -10.50 -5.67
C LEU A 26 2.73 -12.00 -5.59
N SER A 27 2.38 -12.47 -4.41
CA SER A 27 1.87 -13.80 -4.17
C SER A 27 0.40 -13.72 -3.80
N PHE A 28 -0.40 -14.57 -4.43
CA PHE A 28 -1.82 -14.75 -4.15
C PHE A 28 -2.02 -16.18 -3.68
N ARG A 29 -2.43 -16.33 -2.42
CA ARG A 29 -2.77 -17.63 -1.84
C ARG A 29 -4.26 -17.65 -1.53
N GLN A 30 -5.03 -18.23 -2.44
CA GLN A 30 -6.44 -18.52 -2.22
C GLN A 30 -6.58 -19.55 -1.09
N ILE A 31 -7.48 -19.28 -0.15
CA ILE A 31 -7.81 -20.17 0.98
C ILE A 31 -9.13 -20.88 0.67
N ASP A 32 -10.14 -20.13 0.22
CA ASP A 32 -11.39 -20.63 -0.35
C ASP A 32 -11.93 -19.68 -1.44
N ASP A 33 -13.17 -19.85 -1.90
CA ASP A 33 -13.77 -19.00 -2.94
C ASP A 33 -13.94 -17.53 -2.53
N LYS A 34 -13.95 -17.22 -1.23
CA LYS A 34 -14.22 -15.89 -0.67
C LYS A 34 -13.09 -15.37 0.22
N GLU A 35 -12.02 -16.12 0.38
CA GLU A 35 -10.95 -15.83 1.33
C GLU A 35 -9.57 -16.06 0.71
N ALA A 36 -8.66 -15.11 0.90
CA ALA A 36 -7.29 -15.22 0.45
C ALA A 36 -6.30 -14.43 1.31
N TYR A 37 -5.03 -14.81 1.16
CA TYR A 37 -3.90 -14.04 1.65
C TYR A 37 -3.06 -13.54 0.48
N ILE A 38 -2.89 -12.22 0.39
CA ILE A 38 -2.09 -11.53 -0.63
C ILE A 38 -0.89 -10.91 0.06
N ARG A 39 0.32 -11.11 -0.49
CA ARG A 39 1.51 -10.41 0.00
C ARG A 39 2.52 -10.20 -1.11
N GLY A 40 3.34 -9.17 -0.98
CA GLY A 40 4.37 -8.90 -1.95
C GLY A 40 5.00 -7.52 -1.80
N GLU A 41 5.73 -7.13 -2.83
CA GLU A 41 6.47 -5.88 -2.92
C GLU A 41 6.12 -5.17 -4.22
N LEU A 42 5.93 -3.85 -4.14
CA LEU A 42 5.73 -2.96 -5.26
C LEU A 42 6.87 -1.96 -5.27
N TRP A 43 7.67 -1.95 -6.32
CA TRP A 43 8.71 -0.96 -6.52
C TRP A 43 8.11 0.23 -7.25
N LEU A 44 8.17 1.40 -6.63
CA LEU A 44 7.65 2.65 -7.16
C LEU A 44 8.78 3.49 -7.76
N PHE A 45 8.39 4.45 -8.59
CA PHE A 45 9.28 5.51 -9.04
C PHE A 45 10.03 6.18 -7.87
N GLY A 46 11.26 6.63 -8.12
CA GLY A 46 12.10 7.27 -7.09
C GLY A 46 12.79 6.31 -6.13
N GLY A 47 12.74 4.99 -6.38
CA GLY A 47 13.43 3.98 -5.59
C GLY A 47 12.72 3.60 -4.28
N LEU A 48 11.43 3.96 -4.16
CA LEU A 48 10.59 3.58 -3.03
C LEU A 48 10.08 2.15 -3.21
N VAL A 49 9.85 1.45 -2.10
CA VAL A 49 9.27 0.10 -2.10
C VAL A 49 8.10 0.04 -1.13
N LEU A 50 6.96 -0.45 -1.60
CA LEU A 50 5.76 -0.69 -0.78
C LEU A 50 5.58 -2.20 -0.57
N HIS A 51 5.81 -2.64 0.67
CA HIS A 51 5.53 -4.01 1.09
C HIS A 51 4.05 -4.11 1.45
N ILE A 52 3.35 -5.07 0.84
CA ILE A 52 1.93 -5.30 1.06
C ILE A 52 1.69 -6.66 1.72
N ALA A 53 0.73 -6.71 2.63
CA ALA A 53 0.15 -7.94 3.15
C ALA A 53 -1.33 -7.71 3.47
N GLU A 54 -2.22 -8.50 2.88
CA GLU A 54 -3.66 -8.43 3.10
C GLU A 54 -4.23 -9.83 3.36
N TYR A 55 -5.05 -9.94 4.39
CA TYR A 55 -5.96 -11.06 4.61
C TYR A 55 -7.37 -10.59 4.29
N VAL A 56 -7.97 -11.15 3.25
CA VAL A 56 -9.20 -10.63 2.66
C VAL A 56 -10.29 -11.68 2.71
N VAL A 57 -11.48 -11.27 3.14
CA VAL A 57 -12.69 -12.08 3.20
C VAL A 57 -13.83 -11.35 2.51
N ILE A 58 -14.51 -11.99 1.57
CA ILE A 58 -15.70 -11.45 0.91
C ILE A 58 -16.93 -11.74 1.76
N ARG A 59 -17.61 -10.70 2.23
CA ARG A 59 -18.86 -10.78 3.01
C ARG A 59 -19.95 -9.98 2.32
N LYS A 60 -21.09 -10.63 2.04
CA LYS A 60 -22.25 -10.00 1.38
C LYS A 60 -21.86 -9.25 0.08
N GLY A 61 -21.02 -9.89 -0.72
CA GLY A 61 -20.55 -9.34 -2.00
C GLY A 61 -19.47 -8.25 -1.90
N LYS A 62 -18.96 -7.94 -0.69
CA LYS A 62 -17.97 -6.89 -0.46
C LYS A 62 -16.67 -7.47 0.10
N PRO A 63 -15.49 -7.10 -0.45
CA PRO A 63 -14.21 -7.50 0.12
C PRO A 63 -13.96 -6.76 1.42
N ASP A 64 -13.54 -7.49 2.43
CA ASP A 64 -13.17 -6.97 3.74
C ASP A 64 -11.75 -7.40 4.10
N LYS A 65 -10.91 -6.45 4.51
CA LYS A 65 -9.54 -6.70 4.96
C LYS A 65 -9.56 -6.88 6.47
N ASP A 66 -9.65 -8.13 6.93
CA ASP A 66 -9.59 -8.44 8.37
C ASP A 66 -8.23 -8.09 8.95
N LYS A 67 -7.17 -8.30 8.16
CA LYS A 67 -5.80 -7.90 8.51
C LYS A 67 -5.12 -7.27 7.31
N TYR A 68 -4.42 -6.18 7.52
CA TYR A 68 -3.54 -5.62 6.51
C TYR A 68 -2.31 -4.97 7.11
N ARG A 69 -1.27 -4.88 6.29
CA ARG A 69 -0.06 -4.10 6.54
C ARG A 69 0.47 -3.58 5.22
N TYR A 70 0.64 -2.27 5.13
CA TYR A 70 1.36 -1.60 4.05
C TYR A 70 2.56 -0.90 4.66
N GLN A 71 3.76 -1.16 4.16
CA GLN A 71 5.00 -0.59 4.70
C GLN A 71 5.82 0.02 3.58
N LEU A 72 6.00 1.33 3.64
CA LEU A 72 6.78 2.10 2.67
C LEU A 72 8.23 2.22 3.15
N LEU A 73 9.16 1.86 2.28
CA LEU A 73 10.60 1.91 2.49
C LEU A 73 11.27 2.87 1.50
N ASP A 74 12.36 3.51 1.93
CA ASP A 74 13.30 4.16 1.00
C ASP A 74 14.24 3.14 0.33
N ASN A 75 15.05 3.61 -0.61
CA ASN A 75 16.03 2.81 -1.35
C ASN A 75 17.15 2.21 -0.48
N LEU A 76 17.26 2.62 0.79
CA LEU A 76 18.18 2.08 1.78
C LEU A 76 17.46 1.14 2.77
N ASN A 77 16.23 0.73 2.47
CA ASN A 77 15.36 -0.11 3.29
C ASN A 77 14.97 0.51 4.65
N ASN A 78 15.06 1.83 4.81
CA ASN A 78 14.53 2.47 6.01
C ASN A 78 13.02 2.68 5.90
N MET A 79 12.30 2.39 6.98
CA MET A 79 10.86 2.64 7.03
C MET A 79 10.55 4.14 7.00
N ILE A 80 9.76 4.56 6.01
CA ILE A 80 9.19 5.90 5.91
C ILE A 80 7.86 5.95 6.67
N ALA A 81 6.99 5.00 6.36
CA ALA A 81 5.67 4.88 6.95
C ALA A 81 5.18 3.42 6.95
N ARG A 82 4.31 3.09 7.91
CA ARG A 82 3.58 1.81 7.90
C ARG A 82 2.14 2.02 8.31
N TRP A 83 1.20 1.50 7.54
CA TRP A 83 -0.22 1.47 7.88
C TRP A 83 -0.58 0.02 8.19
N ASP A 84 -1.16 -0.24 9.36
CA ASP A 84 -1.65 -1.56 9.71
C ASP A 84 -2.85 -1.48 10.65
N ASN A 85 -3.55 -2.61 10.79
CA ASN A 85 -4.74 -2.73 11.63
C ASN A 85 -4.53 -3.74 12.77
N ALA A 86 -3.28 -3.98 13.18
CA ALA A 86 -3.01 -4.87 14.30
C ALA A 86 -3.63 -4.29 15.59
N PRO A 87 -4.33 -5.10 16.40
CA PRO A 87 -5.08 -4.63 17.58
C PRO A 87 -4.16 -4.34 18.78
N HIS A 88 -3.14 -3.52 18.60
CA HIS A 88 -2.10 -3.26 19.61
C HIS A 88 -2.21 -1.87 20.27
N HIS A 89 -3.00 -0.95 19.71
CA HIS A 89 -3.09 0.46 20.15
C HIS A 89 -4.53 0.90 20.50
N PRO A 90 -5.19 0.31 21.50
CA PRO A 90 -6.60 0.60 21.84
C PRO A 90 -6.87 2.07 22.22
N GLU A 91 -5.83 2.83 22.57
CA GLU A 91 -5.88 4.23 22.96
C GLU A 91 -6.17 5.21 21.80
N ILE A 92 -6.07 4.78 20.54
CA ILE A 92 -6.27 5.66 19.38
C ILE A 92 -7.76 5.79 18.99
N PRO A 93 -8.22 6.97 18.52
CA PRO A 93 -9.62 7.19 18.18
C PRO A 93 -10.23 6.22 17.16
N ASN A 94 -9.47 5.78 16.15
CA ASN A 94 -9.95 4.87 15.11
C ASN A 94 -9.38 3.45 15.24
N TYR A 95 -9.24 2.95 16.47
CA TYR A 95 -8.75 1.59 16.71
C TYR A 95 -9.50 0.54 15.85
N PRO A 96 -8.80 -0.42 15.22
CA PRO A 96 -7.37 -0.70 15.32
C PRO A 96 -6.50 -0.02 14.25
N TYR A 97 -7.04 0.90 13.46
CA TYR A 97 -6.38 1.45 12.28
C TYR A 97 -5.38 2.55 12.63
N HIS A 98 -4.10 2.34 12.33
CA HIS A 98 -3.05 3.31 12.62
C HIS A 98 -1.95 3.37 11.58
N LYS A 99 -1.21 4.48 11.60
CA LYS A 99 -0.02 4.75 10.80
C LYS A 99 1.18 5.00 11.72
N HIS A 100 2.26 4.26 11.50
CA HIS A 100 3.58 4.48 12.07
C HIS A 100 4.36 5.41 11.15
N LEU A 101 5.04 6.40 11.72
CA LEU A 101 5.92 7.34 11.01
C LEU A 101 7.40 7.02 11.29
N LYS A 102 8.30 7.48 10.42
CA LYS A 102 9.76 7.32 10.55
C LYS A 102 10.33 7.75 11.92
N ASN A 103 9.72 8.73 12.58
CA ASN A 103 10.14 9.21 13.90
C ASN A 103 9.59 8.38 15.08
N GLY A 104 8.95 7.24 14.81
CA GLY A 104 8.33 6.39 15.82
C GLY A 104 6.96 6.87 16.32
N LYS A 105 6.45 7.99 15.80
CA LYS A 105 5.10 8.47 16.14
C LYS A 105 4.04 7.56 15.52
N ILE A 106 3.02 7.25 16.30
CA ILE A 106 1.82 6.55 15.86
C ILE A 106 0.69 7.56 15.74
N THR A 107 -0.02 7.53 14.62
CA THR A 107 -1.18 8.37 14.36
C THR A 107 -2.39 7.52 14.00
N SER A 108 -3.57 7.94 14.46
CA SER A 108 -4.84 7.35 14.03
C SER A 108 -4.97 7.44 12.52
N SER A 109 -5.51 6.40 11.89
CA SER A 109 -5.86 6.40 10.46
C SER A 109 -7.28 5.91 10.27
N SER A 110 -7.86 6.06 9.09
CA SER A 110 -9.05 5.30 8.71
C SER A 110 -8.64 3.86 8.32
N LYS A 111 -9.64 3.00 8.12
CA LYS A 111 -9.41 1.74 7.42
C LYS A 111 -8.94 2.03 5.98
N LEU A 112 -7.82 1.44 5.58
CA LEU A 112 -7.22 1.69 4.27
C LEU A 112 -7.18 0.44 3.38
N SER A 113 -7.35 0.68 2.08
CA SER A 113 -7.02 -0.21 0.99
C SER A 113 -5.69 0.18 0.35
N ILE A 114 -5.16 -0.71 -0.49
CA ILE A 114 -4.02 -0.39 -1.33
C ILE A 114 -4.25 0.84 -2.23
N SER A 115 -5.48 1.05 -2.72
CA SER A 115 -5.82 2.24 -3.51
C SER A 115 -5.60 3.50 -2.68
N ASP A 116 -6.13 3.54 -1.46
CA ASP A 116 -6.00 4.71 -0.59
C ASP A 116 -4.53 5.03 -0.28
N VAL A 117 -3.69 4.00 -0.11
CA VAL A 117 -2.24 4.19 0.09
C VAL A 117 -1.57 4.71 -1.18
N LEU A 118 -1.91 4.18 -2.36
CA LEU A 118 -1.34 4.66 -3.62
C LEU A 118 -1.80 6.09 -3.93
N ASP A 119 -3.03 6.44 -3.61
CA ASP A 119 -3.56 7.80 -3.73
C ASP A 119 -2.85 8.76 -2.77
N GLU A 120 -2.57 8.34 -1.53
CA GLU A 120 -1.78 9.14 -0.57
C GLU A 120 -0.34 9.37 -1.06
N LEU A 121 0.22 8.42 -1.83
CA LEU A 121 1.56 8.53 -2.39
C LEU A 121 1.62 9.30 -3.72
N ASP A 122 0.50 9.53 -4.38
CA ASP A 122 0.44 10.14 -5.71
C ASP A 122 1.08 11.53 -5.72
N ASP A 123 0.72 12.39 -4.77
CA ASP A 123 1.31 13.74 -4.65
C ASP A 123 2.82 13.69 -4.35
N VAL A 124 3.26 12.78 -3.46
CA VAL A 124 4.68 12.60 -3.12
C VAL A 124 5.49 12.17 -4.34
N LEU A 125 4.94 11.28 -5.16
CA LEU A 125 5.60 10.74 -6.34
C LEU A 125 5.65 11.76 -7.48
N LYS A 126 4.61 12.59 -7.65
CA LYS A 126 4.61 13.75 -8.56
C LYS A 126 5.68 14.76 -8.18
N ASP A 127 5.78 15.10 -6.89
CA ASP A 127 6.80 16.03 -6.40
C ASP A 127 8.21 15.50 -6.67
N LEU A 128 8.45 14.20 -6.42
CA LEU A 128 9.71 13.54 -6.77
C LEU A 128 9.99 13.59 -8.27
N GLN A 129 9.00 13.30 -9.12
CA GLN A 129 9.15 13.33 -10.57
C GLN A 129 9.51 14.73 -11.08
N ASN A 130 8.86 15.77 -10.57
CA ASN A 130 9.15 17.17 -10.90
C ASN A 130 10.57 17.54 -10.48
N PHE A 131 10.97 17.18 -9.26
CA PHE A 131 12.32 17.41 -8.76
C PHE A 131 13.40 16.77 -9.64
N TYR A 132 13.22 15.51 -10.06
CA TYR A 132 14.19 14.86 -10.96
C TYR A 132 14.25 15.52 -12.34
N SER A 133 13.10 15.95 -12.87
CA SER A 133 13.02 16.62 -14.18
C SER A 133 13.76 17.96 -14.18
N ASP A 134 13.58 18.76 -13.12
CA ASP A 134 14.23 20.07 -12.97
C ASP A 134 15.75 19.97 -12.80
N ASN A 135 16.23 18.94 -12.10
CA ASN A 135 17.67 18.75 -11.88
C ASN A 135 18.37 18.17 -13.11
N LEU A 136 17.70 17.34 -13.90
CA LEU A 136 18.26 16.83 -15.15
C LEU A 136 18.50 17.97 -16.15
N GLN A 137 17.52 18.87 -16.31
CA GLN A 137 17.65 20.05 -17.18
C GLN A 137 18.79 20.99 -16.79
N LYS A 138 19.09 21.13 -15.50
CA LYS A 138 20.21 21.96 -14.99
C LYS A 138 21.59 21.32 -15.17
N SER A 139 21.65 19.99 -15.33
CA SER A 139 22.91 19.26 -15.54
C SER A 139 23.33 19.23 -17.01
N GLU A 140 22.40 19.50 -17.93
CA GLU A 140 22.62 19.57 -19.37
C GLU A 140 22.84 21.00 -19.90
N SER A 141 22.73 22.01 -19.02
CA SER A 141 22.94 23.44 -19.31
C SER A 141 24.26 23.96 -18.74
#